data_AF-A0A2G4JM64-F1
#
_entry.id   AF-A0A2G4JM64-F1
#
_cell.length_a   1.000
_cell.length_b   1.000
_cell.length_c   1.000
_cell.angle_alpha   90.00
_cell.angle_beta   90.00
_cell.angle_gamma   90.00
#
_symmetry.space_group_name_H-M   'P 1'
#
loop_
_entity.id
_entity.type
_entity.pdbx_description
1 polymer ?
#
loop_
_entity_poly.entity_id
_entity_poly.type
_entity_poly.pdbx_seq_one_letter_code
_entity_poly.pdbx_strand_id
1 'polypeptide(L)'
;MGDDEDDEQRHGQGADEQPVLSAKQLHLEEAGIAASGVKLAAMKMRRQPFTILLGIAGLALVTTVALAASQVASPKPAAQASSVKPQAPSPKPQAVRKTTPPLPAVGFAPVRPMEIVRATYDFAAQHPEILQYVPCYCGCGADGHKANDSCFVAKRDPKGNVLEWDTHGFGCTICVDVAREAMQLYSSGADVHSIRAAIEKKWTPGNAAGKTPTPFPPKK
;
A
#
# COMPACT_ATOMS: atom_id res chain seq x y z
N MET A 1 8.87 -62.93 -14.65
CA MET A 1 8.72 -64.22 -13.97
C MET A 1 8.73 -63.86 -12.49
N GLY A 2 7.62 -63.37 -11.96
CA GLY A 2 6.41 -64.16 -11.74
C GLY A 2 6.61 -64.93 -10.44
N ASP A 3 5.75 -64.90 -9.44
CA ASP A 3 4.33 -64.58 -9.43
C ASP A 3 3.85 -64.31 -7.98
N ASP A 4 2.66 -63.71 -7.89
CA ASP A 4 1.56 -63.88 -6.90
C ASP A 4 1.81 -63.56 -5.41
N GLU A 5 1.16 -62.58 -4.79
CA GLU A 5 -0.30 -62.39 -4.49
C GLU A 5 -0.77 -63.13 -3.21
N ASP A 6 -1.57 -62.38 -2.45
CA ASP A 6 -2.50 -62.77 -1.36
C ASP A 6 -1.99 -63.05 0.07
N ASP A 7 -2.26 -62.10 0.99
CA ASP A 7 -3.30 -62.35 2.00
C ASP A 7 -3.89 -61.01 2.49
N GLU A 8 -5.13 -60.80 2.05
CA GLU A 8 -6.09 -59.82 2.50
C GLU A 8 -6.99 -60.47 3.55
N GLN A 9 -7.13 -59.83 4.73
CA GLN A 9 -8.27 -59.96 5.67
C GLN A 9 -7.98 -59.12 6.93
N ARG A 10 -8.90 -58.38 7.56
CA ARG A 10 -10.33 -58.04 7.37
C ARG A 10 -10.67 -57.14 8.59
N HIS A 11 -11.64 -56.22 8.51
CA HIS A 11 -12.41 -55.83 9.72
C HIS A 11 -12.24 -54.41 10.30
N GLY A 12 -12.73 -53.26 9.79
CA GLY A 12 -14.12 -52.81 9.68
C GLY A 12 -14.60 -51.91 10.85
N GLN A 13 -15.01 -50.67 10.50
CA GLN A 13 -16.06 -49.81 11.12
C GLN A 13 -15.83 -49.27 12.55
N GLY A 14 -16.12 -48.01 12.91
CA GLY A 14 -16.82 -46.90 12.26
C GLY A 14 -16.82 -45.64 13.16
N ALA A 15 -17.34 -44.54 12.60
CA ALA A 15 -18.11 -43.45 13.24
C ALA A 15 -17.48 -42.68 14.44
N ASP A 16 -17.18 -41.39 14.29
CA ASP A 16 -18.10 -40.27 14.58
C ASP A 16 -18.40 -40.16 16.08
N GLU A 17 -17.70 -39.26 16.79
CA GLU A 17 -18.28 -38.55 17.96
C GLU A 17 -17.60 -37.17 18.12
N GLN A 18 -18.32 -36.15 17.67
CA GLN A 18 -18.23 -34.76 18.13
C GLN A 18 -18.72 -34.67 19.58
N PRO A 19 -18.10 -33.90 20.48
CA PRO A 19 -18.72 -33.61 21.76
C PRO A 19 -19.90 -32.64 21.56
N VAL A 20 -21.10 -33.21 21.58
CA VAL A 20 -22.39 -32.53 21.64
C VAL A 20 -22.54 -31.72 22.93
N LEU A 21 -23.09 -30.52 22.75
CA LEU A 21 -23.65 -29.69 23.81
C LEU A 21 -24.68 -30.49 24.62
N SER A 22 -24.52 -30.50 25.96
CA SER A 22 -25.60 -30.91 26.86
C SER A 22 -26.32 -29.67 27.38
N ALA A 23 -27.58 -29.55 26.95
CA ALA A 23 -28.56 -28.61 27.48
C ALA A 23 -28.94 -28.99 28.91
N LYS A 24 -28.67 -28.09 29.86
CA LYS A 24 -29.38 -28.05 31.14
C LYS A 24 -29.78 -26.61 31.47
N GLN A 25 -31.09 -26.48 31.62
CA GLN A 25 -31.81 -25.51 32.42
C GLN A 25 -31.92 -24.06 31.93
N LEU A 26 -32.97 -23.86 31.13
CA LEU A 26 -33.76 -22.63 31.09
C LEU A 26 -34.30 -22.32 32.51
N HIS A 27 -33.91 -21.17 33.05
CA HIS A 27 -34.76 -20.42 33.96
C HIS A 27 -34.85 -18.99 33.46
N LEU A 28 -36.09 -18.61 33.21
CA LEU A 28 -36.56 -17.34 32.70
C LEU A 28 -36.61 -16.36 33.87
N GLU A 29 -35.89 -15.25 33.79
CA GLU A 29 -36.25 -14.05 34.54
C GLU A 29 -36.12 -12.84 33.62
N GLU A 30 -37.26 -12.20 33.40
CA GLU A 30 -37.41 -10.99 32.61
C GLU A 30 -36.87 -9.78 33.38
N ALA A 31 -35.99 -8.99 32.77
CA ALA A 31 -35.70 -7.64 33.23
C ALA A 31 -35.48 -6.68 32.05
N GLY A 32 -36.52 -5.88 31.82
CA GLY A 32 -36.65 -4.65 31.04
C GLY A 32 -35.45 -4.11 30.25
N ILE A 33 -35.59 -4.13 28.92
CA ILE A 33 -34.79 -3.33 28.00
C ILE A 33 -35.39 -1.91 27.97
N ALA A 34 -34.70 -0.96 28.60
CA ALA A 34 -34.96 0.46 28.42
C ALA A 34 -34.53 0.88 27.00
N ALA A 35 -35.51 1.24 26.17
CA ALA A 35 -35.29 1.80 24.84
C ALA A 35 -34.65 3.19 24.95
N SER A 36 -33.34 3.27 24.71
CA SER A 36 -32.65 4.54 24.46
C SER A 36 -32.74 4.89 22.98
N GLY A 37 -33.68 5.78 22.65
CA GLY A 37 -33.85 6.30 21.30
C GLY A 37 -32.68 7.19 20.88
N VAL A 38 -31.88 6.72 19.92
CA VAL A 38 -30.96 7.57 19.18
C VAL A 38 -31.77 8.36 18.15
N LYS A 39 -31.99 9.64 18.41
CA LYS A 39 -32.57 10.57 17.43
C LYS A 39 -31.59 10.74 16.27
N LEU A 40 -31.92 10.15 15.12
CA LEU A 40 -31.30 10.47 13.84
C LEU A 40 -31.68 11.92 13.46
N ALA A 41 -30.77 12.87 13.64
CA ALA A 41 -30.92 14.21 13.11
C ALA A 41 -30.69 14.16 11.59
N ALA A 42 -31.76 14.34 10.81
CA ALA A 42 -31.68 14.50 9.37
C ALA A 42 -30.93 15.80 9.01
N MET A 43 -29.73 15.67 8.44
CA MET A 43 -29.02 16.80 7.84
C MET A 43 -29.77 17.27 6.59
N LYS A 44 -30.48 18.40 6.74
CA LYS A 44 -31.17 19.11 5.68
C LYS A 44 -30.13 19.67 4.69
N MET A 45 -29.95 19.01 3.57
CA MET A 45 -29.06 19.44 2.48
C MET A 45 -29.64 20.73 1.86
N ARG A 46 -29.06 21.89 2.21
CA ARG A 46 -29.49 23.21 1.75
C ARG A 46 -28.98 23.45 0.33
N ARG A 47 -29.81 23.18 -0.68
CA ARG A 47 -29.54 23.53 -2.09
C ARG A 47 -29.54 25.06 -2.23
N GLN A 48 -28.41 25.63 -2.64
CA GLN A 48 -28.27 27.05 -2.99
C GLN A 48 -28.66 27.24 -4.47
N PRO A 49 -29.52 28.22 -4.82
CA PRO A 49 -29.82 28.52 -6.21
C PRO A 49 -28.72 29.40 -6.82
N PHE A 50 -28.07 28.93 -7.88
CA PHE A 50 -27.22 29.75 -8.75
C PHE A 50 -28.13 30.65 -9.60
N THR A 51 -28.21 31.94 -9.24
CA THR A 51 -28.83 32.97 -10.07
C THR A 51 -27.87 33.39 -11.18
N ILE A 52 -28.21 33.03 -12.42
CA ILE A 52 -27.55 33.51 -13.64
C ILE A 52 -28.12 34.89 -13.96
N LEU A 53 -27.27 35.93 -13.98
CA LEU A 53 -27.63 37.25 -14.49
C LEU A 53 -26.96 37.47 -15.86
N LEU A 54 -27.80 37.48 -16.89
CA LEU A 54 -27.52 38.01 -18.23
C LEU A 54 -27.62 39.54 -18.18
N GLY A 55 -26.63 40.26 -18.73
CA GLY A 55 -26.67 41.71 -18.93
C GLY A 55 -26.04 42.09 -20.27
N ILE A 56 -26.79 42.81 -21.10
CA ILE A 56 -26.58 43.04 -22.53
C ILE A 56 -26.15 44.51 -22.77
N ALA A 57 -25.37 44.71 -23.83
CA ALA A 57 -25.30 45.88 -24.73
C ALA A 57 -24.55 47.17 -24.31
N GLY A 58 -23.66 47.59 -25.22
CA GLY A 58 -23.11 48.94 -25.34
C GLY A 58 -22.32 49.13 -26.64
N LEU A 59 -23.02 49.46 -27.74
CA LEU A 59 -22.55 50.15 -28.96
C LEU A 59 -21.91 51.51 -28.58
N ALA A 60 -21.06 52.23 -29.32
CA ALA A 60 -20.41 52.17 -30.64
C ALA A 60 -19.41 53.37 -30.68
N LEU A 61 -18.38 53.33 -31.55
CA LEU A 61 -18.07 54.43 -32.50
C LEU A 61 -16.83 54.10 -33.36
N VAL A 62 -17.00 54.43 -34.64
CA VAL A 62 -16.19 54.16 -35.82
C VAL A 62 -15.14 55.25 -36.02
N THR A 63 -13.94 54.94 -36.55
CA THR A 63 -13.21 55.80 -37.51
C THR A 63 -12.07 55.06 -38.25
N THR A 64 -12.24 55.00 -39.58
CA THR A 64 -11.25 55.12 -40.68
C THR A 64 -10.10 54.12 -40.88
N VAL A 65 -10.35 53.19 -41.82
CA VAL A 65 -9.55 52.75 -43.01
C VAL A 65 -8.07 53.13 -43.11
N ALA A 66 -7.22 52.10 -43.22
CA ALA A 66 -6.05 52.09 -44.11
C ALA A 66 -5.92 50.70 -44.78
N LEU A 67 -6.08 50.68 -46.11
CA LEU A 67 -5.87 49.52 -46.98
C LEU A 67 -4.36 49.28 -47.16
N ALA A 68 -3.86 48.12 -46.73
CA ALA A 68 -2.62 47.55 -47.26
C ALA A 68 -2.80 46.02 -47.35
N ALA A 69 -2.98 45.54 -48.58
CA ALA A 69 -3.06 44.13 -48.90
C ALA A 69 -1.67 43.49 -48.76
N SER A 70 -1.56 42.44 -47.96
CA SER A 70 -0.50 41.45 -48.06
C SER A 70 -0.99 40.10 -47.53
N GLN A 71 -1.36 39.25 -48.49
CA GLN A 71 -1.05 37.81 -48.54
C GLN A 71 -1.38 36.95 -47.30
N VAL A 72 -2.56 36.33 -47.39
CA VAL A 72 -2.94 34.96 -46.99
C VAL A 72 -1.86 34.12 -46.28
N ALA A 73 -2.10 33.82 -44.99
CA ALA A 73 -1.75 32.53 -44.38
C ALA A 73 -2.71 32.24 -43.22
N SER A 74 -3.45 31.14 -43.31
CA SER A 74 -4.41 30.70 -42.28
C SER A 74 -3.70 30.39 -40.95
N PRO A 75 -4.21 30.85 -39.78
CA PRO A 75 -3.67 30.45 -38.49
C PRO A 75 -4.26 29.10 -38.06
N LYS A 76 -3.39 28.11 -37.85
CA LYS A 76 -3.70 26.88 -37.12
C LYS A 76 -3.70 27.19 -35.61
N PRO A 77 -4.73 26.82 -34.83
CA PRO A 77 -4.74 27.10 -33.40
C PRO A 77 -4.04 26.00 -32.58
N ALA A 78 -3.52 26.47 -31.45
CA ALA A 78 -3.23 25.77 -30.20
C ALA A 78 -1.91 24.98 -30.05
N ALA A 79 -1.04 25.60 -29.24
CA ALA A 79 -0.42 25.04 -28.04
C ALA A 79 0.43 23.78 -28.22
N GLN A 80 1.74 23.98 -28.31
CA GLN A 80 2.70 23.04 -27.76
C GLN A 80 3.33 23.69 -26.53
N ALA A 81 2.86 23.26 -25.36
CA ALA A 81 3.55 23.46 -24.11
C ALA A 81 5.00 23.01 -24.29
N SER A 82 5.94 23.91 -24.00
CA SER A 82 7.35 23.57 -23.89
C SER A 82 7.48 22.44 -22.89
N SER A 83 7.86 21.27 -23.38
CA SER A 83 8.19 20.12 -22.56
C SER A 83 9.47 20.47 -21.80
N VAL A 84 9.33 20.99 -20.59
CA VAL A 84 10.44 21.04 -19.64
C VAL A 84 10.72 19.60 -19.25
N LYS A 85 11.79 19.05 -19.83
CA LYS A 85 12.35 17.76 -19.46
C LYS A 85 12.51 17.72 -17.93
N PRO A 86 11.98 16.71 -17.20
CA PRO A 86 12.28 16.55 -15.79
C PRO A 86 13.79 16.33 -15.66
N GLN A 87 14.49 17.32 -15.13
CA GLN A 87 15.88 17.18 -14.76
C GLN A 87 15.91 16.30 -13.52
N ALA A 88 16.41 15.07 -13.69
CA ALA A 88 16.67 14.17 -12.58
C ALA A 88 17.51 14.91 -11.51
N PRO A 89 17.14 14.84 -10.22
CA PRO A 89 17.96 15.40 -9.16
C PRO A 89 19.38 14.81 -9.23
N SER A 90 20.39 15.68 -9.15
CA SER A 90 21.79 15.27 -9.07
C SER A 90 21.99 14.28 -7.91
N PRO A 91 22.76 13.20 -8.10
CA PRO A 91 22.96 12.20 -7.05
C PRO A 91 23.69 12.84 -5.87
N LYS A 92 23.05 12.82 -4.70
CA LYS A 92 23.72 13.03 -3.42
C LYS A 92 24.90 12.04 -3.30
N PRO A 93 25.97 12.36 -2.54
CA PRO A 93 27.10 11.44 -2.33
C PRO A 93 26.56 10.06 -2.00
N GLN A 94 26.83 9.10 -2.89
CA GLN A 94 26.25 7.77 -2.78
C GLN A 94 26.83 7.14 -1.51
N ALA A 95 25.97 6.95 -0.51
CA ALA A 95 26.29 6.09 0.61
C ALA A 95 26.82 4.76 0.06
N VAL A 96 27.84 4.19 0.72
CA VAL A 96 28.46 2.92 0.31
C VAL A 96 27.35 1.90 -0.01
N ARG A 97 27.25 1.51 -1.28
CA ARG A 97 26.20 0.60 -1.73
C ARG A 97 26.42 -0.77 -1.09
N LYS A 98 25.42 -1.27 -0.36
CA LYS A 98 25.42 -2.63 0.19
C LYS A 98 25.37 -3.64 -0.96
N THR A 99 26.11 -4.74 -0.83
CA THR A 99 26.09 -5.82 -1.82
C THR A 99 24.87 -6.71 -1.59
N THR A 100 24.27 -7.21 -2.67
CA THR A 100 23.10 -8.09 -2.60
C THR A 100 23.21 -9.24 -3.61
N PRO A 101 22.67 -10.43 -3.30
CA PRO A 101 22.49 -11.49 -4.27
C PRO A 101 21.40 -11.11 -5.29
N PRO A 102 21.37 -11.73 -6.48
CA PRO A 102 20.26 -11.54 -7.41
C PRO A 102 18.94 -11.94 -6.75
N LEU A 103 17.86 -11.25 -7.09
CA LEU A 103 16.53 -11.63 -6.62
C LEU A 103 16.14 -13.02 -7.15
N PRO A 104 15.48 -13.85 -6.32
CA PRO A 104 15.10 -15.19 -6.72
C PRO A 104 14.01 -15.15 -7.80
N ALA A 105 13.97 -16.19 -8.64
CA ALA A 105 12.80 -16.47 -9.45
C ALA A 105 11.72 -17.09 -8.56
N VAL A 106 10.51 -16.53 -8.59
CA VAL A 106 9.36 -17.05 -7.85
C VAL A 106 8.40 -17.78 -8.78
N GLY A 107 7.75 -18.84 -8.30
CA GLY A 107 6.82 -19.66 -9.08
C GLY A 107 5.41 -19.04 -9.27
N PHE A 108 5.26 -17.75 -8.98
CA PHE A 108 3.98 -17.04 -9.04
C PHE A 108 4.17 -15.62 -9.58
N ALA A 109 3.09 -15.02 -10.08
CA ALA A 109 3.13 -13.65 -10.58
C ALA A 109 3.28 -12.64 -9.42
N PRO A 110 4.14 -11.62 -9.57
CA PRO A 110 4.30 -10.59 -8.54
C PRO A 110 3.03 -9.75 -8.36
N VAL A 111 2.76 -9.29 -7.14
CA VAL A 111 1.56 -8.50 -6.80
C VAL A 111 1.52 -7.10 -7.40
N ARG A 112 2.69 -6.57 -7.75
CA ARG A 112 2.88 -5.29 -8.39
C ARG A 112 3.77 -5.49 -9.62
N PRO A 113 3.77 -4.56 -10.59
CA PRO A 113 4.73 -4.57 -11.67
C PRO A 113 6.16 -4.80 -11.17
N MET A 114 6.95 -5.61 -11.88
CA MET A 114 8.25 -6.08 -11.41
C MET A 114 9.22 -4.94 -11.12
N GLU A 115 9.11 -3.80 -11.80
CA GLU A 115 9.88 -2.59 -11.51
C GLU A 115 9.60 -2.03 -10.11
N ILE A 116 8.35 -2.10 -9.64
CA ILE A 116 7.99 -1.67 -8.28
C ILE A 116 8.49 -2.67 -7.26
N VAL A 117 8.31 -3.96 -7.52
CA VAL A 117 8.79 -5.02 -6.61
C VAL A 117 10.31 -4.92 -6.45
N ARG A 118 11.07 -4.88 -7.55
CA ARG A 118 12.53 -4.71 -7.52
C ARG A 118 12.94 -3.45 -6.73
N ALA A 119 12.30 -2.31 -6.98
CA ALA A 119 12.59 -1.09 -6.25
C ALA A 119 12.38 -1.24 -4.74
N THR A 120 11.36 -1.97 -4.28
CA THR A 120 11.15 -2.22 -2.84
C THR A 120 12.18 -3.17 -2.23
N TYR A 121 12.61 -4.21 -2.93
CA TYR A 121 13.72 -5.07 -2.48
C TYR A 121 15.04 -4.30 -2.43
N ASP A 122 15.33 -3.49 -3.45
CA ASP A 122 16.52 -2.64 -3.50
C ASP A 122 16.51 -1.62 -2.36
N PHE A 123 15.35 -1.03 -2.07
CA PHE A 123 15.19 -0.10 -0.95
C PHE A 123 15.39 -0.81 0.39
N ALA A 124 14.79 -1.98 0.59
CA ALA A 124 15.00 -2.77 1.80
C ALA A 124 16.48 -3.09 2.00
N ALA A 125 17.17 -3.58 0.97
CA ALA A 125 18.58 -3.89 1.05
C ALA A 125 19.45 -2.69 1.42
N GLN A 126 19.21 -1.55 0.79
CA GLN A 126 20.03 -0.34 0.97
C GLN A 126 19.72 0.39 2.28
N HIS A 127 18.44 0.40 2.69
CA HIS A 127 17.91 1.22 3.79
C HIS A 127 17.29 0.41 4.95
N PRO A 128 17.97 -0.59 5.54
CA PRO A 128 17.52 -1.24 6.75
C PRO A 128 17.35 -0.26 7.91
N GLU A 129 18.13 0.83 7.96
CA GLU A 129 17.95 1.91 8.95
C GLU A 129 16.59 2.59 8.88
N ILE A 130 15.81 2.36 7.82
CA ILE A 130 14.43 2.79 7.67
C ILE A 130 13.49 1.61 7.90
N LEU A 131 13.55 0.58 7.04
CA LEU A 131 12.52 -0.46 7.02
C LEU A 131 12.52 -1.38 8.25
N GLN A 132 13.62 -1.46 9.02
CA GLN A 132 13.63 -2.20 10.30
C GLN A 132 12.77 -1.53 11.37
N TYR A 133 12.38 -0.27 11.16
CA TYR A 133 11.54 0.52 12.06
C TYR A 133 10.16 0.87 11.45
N VAL A 134 9.87 0.40 10.24
CA VAL A 134 8.56 0.58 9.59
C VAL A 134 7.72 -0.69 9.80
N PRO A 135 6.54 -0.61 10.43
CA PRO A 135 5.68 -1.77 10.59
C PRO A 135 5.00 -2.22 9.29
N CYS A 136 4.70 -3.51 9.18
CA CYS A 136 3.79 -4.06 8.17
C CYS A 136 2.44 -4.42 8.82
N TYR A 137 1.37 -4.44 8.01
CA TYR A 137 -0.02 -4.57 8.47
C TYR A 137 -0.77 -5.76 7.84
N CYS A 138 -0.08 -6.60 7.07
CA CYS A 138 -0.71 -7.72 6.37
C CYS A 138 -0.98 -8.95 7.25
N GLY A 139 -0.58 -8.93 8.53
CA GLY A 139 -0.68 -10.09 9.44
C GLY A 139 0.54 -11.01 9.49
N CYS A 140 1.55 -10.81 8.63
CA CYS A 140 2.79 -11.61 8.61
C CYS A 140 3.60 -11.59 9.92
N GLY A 141 3.22 -10.74 10.89
CA GLY A 141 3.79 -10.80 12.24
C GLY A 141 3.55 -12.15 12.91
N ALA A 142 2.44 -12.82 12.61
CA ALA A 142 2.17 -14.18 13.08
C ALA A 142 3.11 -15.23 12.47
N ASP A 143 3.66 -14.95 11.28
CA ASP A 143 4.61 -15.80 10.54
C ASP A 143 6.08 -15.49 10.91
N GLY A 144 6.30 -14.56 11.86
CA GLY A 144 7.63 -14.21 12.37
C GLY A 144 8.27 -12.96 11.77
N HIS A 145 7.59 -12.23 10.87
CA HIS A 145 8.09 -10.96 10.36
C HIS A 145 8.04 -9.87 11.43
N LYS A 146 9.17 -9.22 11.66
CA LYS A 146 9.34 -8.23 12.75
C LYS A 146 9.07 -6.80 12.29
N ALA A 147 9.31 -6.53 11.02
CA ALA A 147 9.15 -5.21 10.40
C ALA A 147 8.88 -5.37 8.91
N ASN A 148 8.65 -4.27 8.21
CA ASN A 148 8.54 -4.29 6.76
C ASN A 148 9.85 -4.77 6.09
N ASP A 149 11.03 -4.55 6.70
CA ASP A 149 12.32 -5.10 6.21
C ASP A 149 12.30 -6.64 6.07
N SER A 150 11.79 -7.34 7.08
CA SER A 150 11.73 -8.81 7.07
C SER A 150 10.77 -9.39 6.03
N CYS A 151 9.90 -8.56 5.43
CA CYS A 151 9.08 -8.98 4.29
C CYS A 151 9.88 -9.17 3.00
N PHE A 152 11.11 -8.64 2.94
CA PHE A 152 11.97 -8.66 1.76
C PHE A 152 13.30 -9.35 2.05
N VAL A 153 13.85 -9.22 3.25
CA VAL A 153 15.17 -9.73 3.60
C VAL A 153 15.07 -10.76 4.72
N ALA A 154 15.41 -12.01 4.40
CA ALA A 154 15.44 -13.10 5.37
C ALA A 154 16.71 -13.05 6.23
N LYS A 155 17.86 -12.70 5.62
CA LYS A 155 19.15 -12.73 6.31
C LYS A 155 20.12 -11.67 5.84
N ARG A 156 20.90 -11.12 6.77
CA ARG A 156 22.02 -10.20 6.53
C ARG A 156 23.30 -10.68 7.20
N ASP A 157 24.45 -10.24 6.67
CA ASP A 157 25.74 -10.37 7.34
C ASP A 157 25.93 -9.27 8.42
N PRO A 158 26.99 -9.33 9.26
CA PRO A 158 27.24 -8.29 10.27
C PRO A 158 27.51 -6.88 9.72
N LYS A 159 27.82 -6.75 8.41
CA LYS A 159 28.01 -5.47 7.72
C LYS A 159 26.69 -4.92 7.14
N GLY A 160 25.60 -5.68 7.26
CA GLY A 160 24.27 -5.33 6.76
C GLY A 160 24.02 -5.69 5.31
N ASN A 161 24.93 -6.41 4.64
CA ASN A 161 24.70 -6.92 3.29
C ASN A 161 23.65 -8.03 3.32
N VAL A 162 22.82 -8.11 2.27
CA VAL A 162 21.83 -9.18 2.16
C VAL A 162 22.55 -10.48 1.83
N LEU A 163 22.22 -11.54 2.57
CA LEU A 163 22.66 -12.91 2.29
C LEU A 163 21.54 -13.75 1.68
N GLU A 164 20.29 -13.47 2.06
CA GLU A 164 19.11 -14.22 1.64
C GLU A 164 17.89 -13.30 1.59
N TRP A 165 17.09 -13.44 0.53
CA TRP A 165 15.85 -12.72 0.33
C TRP A 165 14.67 -13.52 0.89
N ASP A 166 13.73 -12.82 1.53
CA ASP A 166 12.41 -13.37 1.84
C ASP A 166 11.50 -13.13 0.63
N THR A 167 10.76 -14.14 0.17
CA THR A 167 9.92 -14.01 -1.04
C THR A 167 8.53 -13.45 -0.76
N HIS A 168 8.14 -13.22 0.49
CA HIS A 168 6.80 -12.76 0.86
C HIS A 168 6.45 -11.42 0.20
N GLY A 169 7.44 -10.53 0.07
CA GLY A 169 7.30 -9.25 -0.63
C GLY A 169 6.96 -9.36 -2.12
N PHE A 170 7.19 -10.51 -2.77
CA PHE A 170 6.68 -10.73 -4.14
C PHE A 170 5.16 -10.92 -4.16
N GLY A 171 4.61 -11.51 -3.10
CA GLY A 171 3.24 -12.03 -3.02
C GLY A 171 2.28 -11.19 -2.20
N CYS A 172 2.74 -10.12 -1.54
CA CYS A 172 1.92 -9.34 -0.61
C CYS A 172 1.84 -7.85 -0.97
N THR A 173 0.66 -7.40 -1.39
CA THR A 173 0.40 -6.02 -1.80
C THR A 173 0.72 -5.00 -0.70
N ILE A 174 0.33 -5.29 0.54
CA ILE A 174 0.56 -4.37 1.68
C ILE A 174 2.06 -4.22 1.95
N CYS A 175 2.83 -5.30 1.88
CA CYS A 175 4.29 -5.23 2.10
C CYS A 175 4.94 -4.29 1.10
N VAL A 176 4.63 -4.44 -0.18
CA VAL A 176 5.17 -3.60 -1.27
C VAL A 176 4.70 -2.16 -1.15
N ASP A 177 3.42 -1.92 -0.87
CA ASP A 177 2.87 -0.57 -0.81
C ASP A 177 3.39 0.22 0.40
N VAL A 178 3.52 -0.42 1.57
CA VAL A 178 4.15 0.18 2.75
C VAL A 178 5.62 0.53 2.47
N ALA A 179 6.38 -0.39 1.88
CA ALA A 179 7.78 -0.15 1.51
C ALA A 179 7.93 0.99 0.51
N ARG A 180 7.05 1.04 -0.50
CA ARG A 180 7.06 2.09 -1.52
C ARG A 180 6.74 3.45 -0.92
N GLU A 181 5.82 3.53 0.02
CA GLU A 181 5.50 4.78 0.72
C GLU A 181 6.62 5.22 1.66
N ALA A 182 7.23 4.30 2.40
CA ALA A 182 8.41 4.59 3.21
C ALA A 182 9.57 5.10 2.35
N MET A 183 9.81 4.48 1.19
CA MET A 183 10.79 4.92 0.19
C MET A 183 10.49 6.34 -0.31
N GLN A 184 9.23 6.65 -0.62
CA GLN A 184 8.83 7.99 -1.06
C GLN A 184 9.07 9.04 0.04
N LEU A 185 8.67 8.77 1.28
CA LEU A 185 8.89 9.67 2.41
C LEU A 185 10.39 9.87 2.68
N TYR A 186 11.19 8.79 2.65
CA TYR A 186 12.64 8.88 2.76
C TYR A 186 13.25 9.74 1.66
N SER A 187 12.83 9.55 0.41
CA SER A 187 13.31 10.35 -0.73
C SER A 187 12.96 11.84 -0.59
N SER A 188 11.89 12.17 0.13
CA SER A 188 11.50 13.56 0.44
C SER A 188 12.31 14.20 1.58
N GLY A 189 13.19 13.44 2.23
CA GLY A 189 14.03 13.93 3.33
C GLY A 189 13.41 13.74 4.72
N ALA A 190 12.31 13.00 4.85
CA ALA A 190 11.74 12.67 6.15
C ALA A 190 12.69 11.77 6.96
N ASP A 191 12.81 12.04 8.27
CA ASP A 191 13.56 11.15 9.16
C ASP A 191 12.74 9.92 9.55
N VAL A 192 13.43 8.88 10.04
CA VAL A 192 12.83 7.57 10.32
C VAL A 192 11.66 7.62 11.32
N HIS A 193 11.67 8.54 12.29
CA HIS A 193 10.55 8.70 13.22
C HIS A 193 9.32 9.25 12.51
N SER A 194 9.51 10.25 11.65
CA SER A 194 8.43 10.82 10.83
C SER A 194 7.90 9.82 9.80
N ILE A 195 8.77 9.02 9.18
CA ILE A 195 8.36 7.96 8.26
C ILE A 195 7.49 6.94 8.99
N ARG A 196 7.96 6.42 10.13
CA ARG A 196 7.18 5.46 10.94
C ARG A 196 5.83 6.05 11.33
N ALA A 197 5.80 7.28 11.85
CA ALA A 197 4.57 7.93 12.29
C ALA A 197 3.57 8.12 11.13
N ALA A 198 4.04 8.49 9.94
CA ALA A 198 3.19 8.64 8.76
C ALA A 198 2.60 7.29 8.30
N ILE A 199 3.42 6.24 8.27
CA ILE A 199 2.96 4.88 7.96
C ILE A 199 1.95 4.42 9.00
N GLU A 200 2.25 4.56 10.29
CA GLU A 200 1.33 4.14 11.36
C GLU A 200 0.00 4.87 11.30
N LYS A 201 0.01 6.19 11.06
CA LYS A 201 -1.19 6.99 10.91
C LYS A 201 -2.09 6.50 9.77
N LYS A 202 -1.49 6.12 8.64
CA LYS A 202 -2.25 5.70 7.45
C LYS A 202 -2.72 4.25 7.53
N TRP A 203 -1.84 3.36 7.97
CA TRP A 203 -2.05 1.93 7.86
C TRP A 203 -2.61 1.29 9.14
N THR A 204 -2.58 1.95 10.30
CA THR A 204 -3.20 1.37 11.51
C THR A 204 -4.74 1.33 11.42
N PRO A 205 -5.44 2.38 10.97
CA PRO A 205 -6.90 2.33 10.88
C PRO A 205 -7.37 1.24 9.90
N GLY A 206 -8.26 0.35 10.34
CA GLY A 206 -8.90 -0.67 9.50
C GLY A 206 -8.10 -1.96 9.29
N ASN A 207 -6.85 -2.05 9.76
CA ASN A 207 -6.06 -3.29 9.67
C ASN A 207 -6.20 -4.11 10.95
N ALA A 208 -7.21 -5.01 10.98
CA ALA A 208 -7.54 -5.84 12.13
C ALA A 208 -6.43 -6.82 12.54
N ALA A 209 -5.54 -7.19 11.61
CA ALA A 209 -4.38 -8.03 11.89
C ALA A 209 -3.33 -7.33 12.78
N GLY A 210 -3.47 -6.01 13.00
CA GLY A 210 -2.49 -5.22 13.73
C GLY A 210 -1.19 -5.01 12.94
N LYS A 211 -0.19 -4.45 13.61
CA LYS A 211 1.15 -4.25 13.05
C LYS A 211 2.11 -5.34 13.50
N THR A 212 3.12 -5.62 12.67
CA THR A 212 4.30 -6.40 13.08
C THR A 212 4.93 -5.83 14.37
N PRO A 213 5.61 -6.65 15.21
CA PRO A 213 6.23 -6.22 16.47
C PRO A 213 7.51 -5.40 16.23
N THR A 214 7.34 -4.26 15.57
CA THR A 214 8.43 -3.46 15.02
C THR A 214 9.02 -2.55 16.09
N PRO A 215 10.34 -2.62 16.35
CA PRO A 215 10.99 -1.77 17.34
C PRO A 215 10.86 -0.30 16.97
N PHE A 216 10.91 0.59 17.97
CA PHE A 216 11.00 2.03 17.70
C PHE A 216 12.42 2.39 17.27
N PRO A 217 12.59 3.43 16.41
CA PRO A 217 13.91 3.92 16.07
C PRO A 217 14.63 4.49 17.32
N PRO A 218 15.98 4.50 17.35
CA PRO A 218 16.76 5.11 18.42
C PRO A 218 16.36 6.57 18.65
N LYS A 219 16.48 7.05 19.89
CA LYS A 219 16.25 8.46 20.22
C LYS A 219 17.20 9.36 19.41
N LYS A 220 16.71 10.54 19.02
CA LYS A 220 17.50 11.58 18.35
C LYS A 220 18.55 12.18 19.29
#